data_AF-A0A1U8K552-F1
#
_entry.id   AF-A0A1U8K552-F1
#
_cell.length_a   1.000
_cell.length_b   1.000
_cell.length_c   1.000
_cell.angle_alpha   90.00
_cell.angle_beta   90.00
_cell.angle_gamma   90.00
#
_symmetry.space_group_name_H-M   'P 1'
#
loop_
_entity.id
_entity.type
_entity.pdbx_description
1 polymer ?
#
loop_
_entity_poly.entity_id
_entity_poly.type
_entity_poly.pdbx_seq_one_letter_code
_entity_poly.pdbx_strand_id
1 'polypeptide(L)'
;MDAVKQTLAAEGPRGLYKGMGAPLATVAAFNAVLFTVRGQMEALLRSEPGATLTVGQQVICGAGAGVAVSFLACPTELIKCRLQAQSVLADSASAGVAVKYGGPMDVARHVLRSEGGVRGLFKGMVPTLAREVPGNAVVFGVYEALKQYMAGGPDTSKLGRGSFIVAGGLAGAAFWLTVYPTDVIKSVIQVDDYKNPKYTGSINAFRRIFASEGLKGLYKGFGPAMARSIPANAACFLAYEVTRSSLG
;
A
#
# COMPACT_ATOMS: atom_id res chain seq x y z
N MET A 1 2.28 20.36 14.08
CA MET A 1 3.37 21.25 13.61
C MET A 1 4.58 21.20 14.54
N ASP A 2 4.41 20.90 15.82
CA ASP A 2 5.53 20.80 16.78
C ASP A 2 6.54 19.70 16.47
N ALA A 3 6.09 18.50 16.07
CA ALA A 3 7.00 17.41 15.73
C ALA A 3 7.95 17.76 14.57
N VAL A 4 7.44 18.40 13.51
CA VAL A 4 8.26 18.81 12.35
C VAL A 4 9.27 19.88 12.75
N LYS A 5 8.87 20.86 13.57
CA LYS A 5 9.78 21.90 14.07
C LYS A 5 10.84 21.32 15.01
N GLN A 6 10.47 20.39 15.89
CA GLN A 6 11.41 19.71 16.78
C GLN A 6 12.41 18.84 16.02
N THR A 7 11.98 18.06 15.02
CA THR A 7 12.89 17.26 14.20
C THR A 7 13.83 18.15 13.39
N LEU A 8 13.34 19.25 12.82
CA LEU A 8 14.18 20.23 12.11
C LEU A 8 15.19 20.91 13.04
N ALA A 9 14.80 21.22 14.28
CA ALA A 9 15.69 21.82 15.27
C ALA A 9 16.75 20.84 15.80
N ALA A 10 16.39 19.57 15.99
CA ALA A 10 17.26 18.56 16.58
C ALA A 10 18.18 17.87 15.56
N GLU A 11 17.69 17.53 14.36
CA GLU A 11 18.41 16.74 13.36
C GLU A 11 18.63 17.48 12.03
N GLY A 12 18.15 18.72 11.91
CA GLY A 12 18.20 19.50 10.67
C GLY A 12 17.30 18.96 9.55
N PRO A 13 17.37 19.54 8.34
CA PRO A 13 16.56 19.13 7.19
C PRO A 13 16.76 17.67 6.76
N ARG A 14 17.95 17.12 7.01
CA ARG A 14 18.28 15.72 6.68
C ARG A 14 17.62 14.72 7.64
N GLY A 15 17.26 15.13 8.86
CA GLY A 15 16.52 14.29 9.80
C GLY A 15 15.17 13.81 9.25
N LEU A 16 14.50 14.65 8.42
CA LEU A 16 13.23 14.30 7.78
C LEU A 16 13.33 13.15 6.77
N TYR A 17 14.53 12.86 6.25
CA TYR A 17 14.77 11.80 5.25
C TYR A 17 15.48 10.58 5.85
N LYS A 18 15.88 10.65 7.12
CA LYS A 18 16.57 9.57 7.81
C LYS A 18 15.65 8.35 7.89
N GLY A 19 16.15 7.21 7.38
CA GLY A 19 15.38 5.95 7.36
C GLY A 19 14.45 5.76 6.14
N MET A 20 14.40 6.72 5.19
CA MET A 20 13.58 6.59 3.96
C MET A 20 14.09 5.53 2.97
N GLY A 21 15.37 5.14 3.04
CA GLY A 21 15.98 4.21 2.09
C GLY A 21 15.31 2.83 2.05
N ALA A 22 15.04 2.23 3.22
CA ALA A 22 14.38 0.92 3.28
C ALA A 22 12.92 0.94 2.74
N PRO A 23 12.08 1.94 3.11
CA PRO A 23 10.79 2.15 2.46
C PRO A 23 10.87 2.31 0.93
N LEU A 24 11.80 3.13 0.42
CA LEU A 24 11.96 3.34 -1.02
C LEU A 24 12.38 2.07 -1.76
N ALA A 25 13.36 1.34 -1.23
CA ALA A 25 13.80 0.07 -1.80
C ALA A 25 12.67 -0.97 -1.84
N THR A 26 11.84 -1.01 -0.78
CA THR A 26 10.66 -1.89 -0.73
C THR A 26 9.66 -1.54 -1.84
N VAL A 27 9.35 -0.25 -2.00
CA VAL A 27 8.39 0.22 -3.01
C VAL A 27 8.90 -0.08 -4.42
N ALA A 28 10.19 0.12 -4.67
CA ALA A 28 10.81 -0.23 -5.95
C ALA A 28 10.68 -1.74 -6.25
N ALA A 29 10.98 -2.60 -5.26
CA ALA A 29 10.84 -4.04 -5.42
C ALA A 29 9.40 -4.47 -5.68
N PHE A 30 8.42 -3.89 -4.97
CA PHE A 30 7.01 -4.21 -5.17
C PHE A 30 6.54 -3.81 -6.56
N ASN A 31 6.87 -2.60 -7.01
CA ASN A 31 6.52 -2.13 -8.34
C ASN A 31 7.20 -2.96 -9.43
N ALA A 32 8.46 -3.34 -9.25
CA ALA A 32 9.17 -4.19 -10.20
C ALA A 32 8.47 -5.53 -10.39
N VAL A 33 8.10 -6.22 -9.31
CA VAL A 33 7.34 -7.48 -9.38
C VAL A 33 5.95 -7.26 -9.99
N LEU A 34 5.24 -6.21 -9.55
CA LEU A 34 3.90 -5.89 -10.05
C LEU A 34 3.90 -5.73 -11.58
N PHE A 35 4.77 -4.87 -12.10
CA PHE A 35 4.82 -4.59 -13.55
C PHE A 35 5.40 -5.75 -14.35
N THR A 36 6.34 -6.52 -13.79
CA THR A 36 6.89 -7.71 -14.47
C THR A 36 5.83 -8.80 -14.63
N VAL A 37 5.15 -9.18 -13.54
CA VAL A 37 4.12 -10.22 -13.57
C VAL A 37 2.93 -9.78 -14.42
N ARG A 38 2.53 -8.51 -14.29
CA ARG A 38 1.50 -7.94 -15.15
C ARG A 38 1.90 -8.04 -16.62
N GLY A 39 3.11 -7.62 -16.99
CA GLY A 39 3.59 -7.69 -18.38
C GLY A 39 3.58 -9.11 -18.95
N GLN A 40 3.94 -10.10 -18.13
CA GLN A 40 3.83 -11.51 -18.51
C GLN A 40 2.37 -11.96 -18.69
N MET A 41 1.47 -11.58 -17.78
CA MET A 41 0.04 -11.89 -17.91
C MET A 41 -0.60 -11.22 -19.12
N GLU A 42 -0.23 -9.97 -19.40
CA GLU A 42 -0.66 -9.26 -20.60
C GLU A 42 -0.19 -9.98 -21.86
N ALA A 43 1.05 -10.45 -21.90
CA ALA A 43 1.57 -11.21 -23.04
C ALA A 43 0.81 -12.52 -23.27
N LEU A 44 0.36 -13.19 -22.19
CA LEU A 44 -0.43 -14.43 -22.29
C LEU A 44 -1.89 -14.19 -22.72
N LEU A 45 -2.48 -13.05 -22.36
CA LEU A 45 -3.88 -12.74 -22.66
C LEU A 45 -4.08 -11.99 -23.99
N ARG A 46 -3.02 -11.47 -24.60
CA ARG A 46 -3.09 -10.83 -25.92
C ARG A 46 -3.32 -11.88 -27.01
N SER A 47 -4.31 -11.65 -27.85
CA SER A 47 -4.61 -12.50 -29.00
C SER A 47 -3.55 -12.36 -30.11
N GLU A 48 -3.01 -11.15 -30.30
CA GLU A 48 -1.98 -10.85 -31.30
C GLU A 48 -0.94 -9.86 -30.75
N PRO A 49 0.31 -9.88 -31.25
CA PRO A 49 1.33 -8.90 -30.89
C PRO A 49 0.85 -7.46 -31.20
N GLY A 50 0.63 -6.67 -30.14
CA GLY A 50 0.19 -5.27 -30.26
C GLY A 50 -1.32 -5.04 -30.13
N ALA A 51 -2.12 -6.10 -29.99
CA ALA A 51 -3.56 -5.95 -29.73
C ALA A 51 -3.83 -5.22 -28.41
N THR A 52 -4.82 -4.32 -28.41
CA THR A 52 -5.26 -3.62 -27.21
C THR A 52 -6.02 -4.59 -26.30
N LEU A 53 -5.68 -4.58 -25.02
CA LEU A 53 -6.35 -5.41 -24.03
C LEU A 53 -7.65 -4.75 -23.57
N THR A 54 -8.69 -5.55 -23.40
CA THR A 54 -9.96 -5.09 -22.81
C THR A 54 -9.77 -4.70 -21.35
N VAL A 55 -10.67 -3.85 -20.83
CA VAL A 55 -10.69 -3.48 -19.40
C VAL A 55 -10.73 -4.73 -18.50
N GLY A 56 -11.53 -5.74 -18.87
CA GLY A 56 -11.61 -6.99 -18.11
C GLY A 56 -10.29 -7.76 -18.06
N GLN A 57 -9.56 -7.85 -19.18
CA GLN A 57 -8.24 -8.48 -19.18
C GLN A 57 -7.23 -7.67 -18.34
N GLN A 58 -7.29 -6.34 -18.39
CA GLN A 58 -6.45 -5.48 -17.54
C GLN A 58 -6.73 -5.69 -16.05
N VAL A 59 -7.99 -5.86 -15.67
CA VAL A 59 -8.40 -6.21 -14.30
C VAL A 59 -7.81 -7.56 -13.88
N ILE A 60 -7.88 -8.58 -14.73
CA ILE A 60 -7.33 -9.91 -14.45
C ILE A 60 -5.80 -9.86 -14.30
N CYS A 61 -5.10 -9.17 -15.21
CA CYS A 61 -3.66 -8.96 -15.12
C CYS A 61 -3.27 -8.23 -13.82
N GLY A 62 -4.06 -7.21 -13.45
CA GLY A 62 -3.88 -6.47 -12.21
C GLY A 62 -4.06 -7.33 -10.97
N ALA A 63 -5.14 -8.11 -10.93
CA ALA A 63 -5.44 -9.04 -9.84
C ALA A 63 -4.32 -10.08 -9.66
N GLY A 64 -3.87 -10.71 -10.74
CA GLY A 64 -2.82 -11.72 -10.69
C GLY A 64 -1.45 -11.14 -10.30
N ALA A 65 -1.11 -9.93 -10.77
CA ALA A 65 0.07 -9.21 -10.30
C ALA A 65 -0.03 -8.89 -8.80
N GLY A 66 -1.21 -8.55 -8.30
CA GLY A 66 -1.47 -8.35 -6.86
C GLY A 66 -1.22 -9.59 -6.01
N VAL A 67 -1.52 -10.79 -6.54
CA VAL A 67 -1.16 -12.06 -5.87
C VAL A 67 0.36 -12.18 -5.72
N ALA A 68 1.11 -11.94 -6.80
CA ALA A 68 2.57 -12.05 -6.75
C ALA A 68 3.20 -11.04 -5.77
N VAL A 69 2.73 -9.78 -5.79
CA VAL A 69 3.19 -8.75 -4.85
C VAL A 69 2.88 -9.12 -3.40
N SER A 70 1.78 -9.80 -3.13
CA SER A 70 1.39 -10.20 -1.76
C SER A 70 2.45 -11.05 -1.05
N PHE A 71 3.23 -11.85 -1.79
CA PHE A 71 4.31 -12.66 -1.22
C PHE A 71 5.51 -11.85 -0.73
N LEU A 72 5.74 -10.66 -1.31
CA LEU A 72 6.74 -9.71 -0.82
C LEU A 72 6.16 -8.73 0.19
N ALA A 73 4.90 -8.32 -0.02
CA ALA A 73 4.20 -7.37 0.83
C ALA A 73 4.01 -7.92 2.25
N CYS A 74 3.49 -9.14 2.38
CA CYS A 74 3.13 -9.73 3.66
C CYS A 74 4.28 -9.72 4.70
N PRO A 75 5.48 -10.29 4.43
CA PRO A 75 6.57 -10.28 5.40
C PRO A 75 7.07 -8.86 5.72
N THR A 76 7.12 -8.00 4.70
CA THR A 76 7.61 -6.63 4.87
C THR A 76 6.67 -5.77 5.72
N GLU A 77 5.38 -5.88 5.47
CA GLU A 77 4.35 -5.15 6.21
C GLU A 77 4.23 -5.65 7.65
N LEU A 78 4.33 -6.97 7.87
CA LEU A 78 4.36 -7.53 9.23
C LEU A 78 5.49 -6.91 10.06
N ILE A 79 6.70 -6.80 9.49
CA ILE A 79 7.84 -6.19 10.17
C ILE A 79 7.58 -4.71 10.45
N LYS A 80 7.11 -3.96 9.44
CA LYS A 80 6.80 -2.52 9.58
C LYS A 80 5.76 -2.26 10.66
N CYS A 81 4.64 -3.00 10.64
CA CYS A 81 3.55 -2.78 11.58
C CYS A 81 3.95 -3.12 13.02
N ARG A 82 4.79 -4.13 13.26
CA ARG A 82 5.32 -4.42 14.61
C ARG A 82 6.24 -3.33 15.15
N LEU A 83 7.11 -2.78 14.31
CA LEU A 83 7.97 -1.68 14.70
C LEU A 83 7.17 -0.41 15.00
N GLN A 84 6.17 -0.11 14.18
CA GLN A 84 5.27 1.02 14.40
C GLN A 84 4.41 0.86 15.66
N ALA A 85 3.91 -0.35 15.94
CA ALA A 85 3.19 -0.63 17.16
C ALA A 85 4.08 -0.43 18.40
N GLN A 86 5.34 -0.89 18.35
CA GLN A 86 6.30 -0.70 19.44
C GLN A 86 6.61 0.78 19.68
N SER A 87 6.80 1.59 18.64
CA SER A 87 7.10 3.02 18.81
C SER A 87 5.93 3.75 19.47
N VAL A 88 4.70 3.46 19.04
CA VAL A 88 3.49 4.07 19.64
C VAL A 88 3.33 3.67 21.11
N LEU A 89 3.64 2.41 21.47
CA LEU A 89 3.62 1.94 22.85
C LEU A 89 4.72 2.58 23.70
N ALA A 90 5.90 2.82 23.13
CA ALA A 90 7.00 3.50 23.81
C ALA A 90 6.66 4.99 24.08
N ASP A 91 5.97 5.65 23.15
CA ASP A 91 5.56 7.06 23.30
C ASP A 91 4.39 7.24 24.28
N SER A 92 3.53 6.22 24.42
CA SER A 92 2.32 6.28 25.27
C SER A 92 2.55 5.89 26.72
N ALA A 93 3.65 5.20 27.03
CA ALA A 93 3.96 4.74 28.38
C ALA A 93 4.97 5.69 29.06
N SER A 94 4.48 6.46 30.04
CA SER A 94 5.33 7.13 31.03
C SER A 94 6.18 6.08 31.77
N ALA A 95 7.47 6.02 31.42
CA ALA A 95 8.55 5.25 32.05
C ALA A 95 8.35 3.72 32.13
N GLY A 96 9.03 2.96 31.26
CA GLY A 96 9.47 1.59 31.59
C GLY A 96 9.22 0.46 30.59
N VAL A 97 8.58 0.69 29.44
CA VAL A 97 8.44 -0.39 28.43
C VAL A 97 9.74 -0.53 27.65
N ALA A 98 10.48 -1.61 27.92
CA ALA A 98 11.69 -1.94 27.18
C ALA A 98 11.39 -2.09 25.68
N VAL A 99 12.20 -1.44 24.85
CA VAL A 99 12.20 -1.58 23.39
C VAL A 99 12.37 -3.06 23.05
N LYS A 100 11.29 -3.71 22.58
CA LYS A 100 11.25 -5.16 22.33
C LYS A 100 12.09 -5.58 21.11
N TYR A 101 12.22 -4.71 20.13
CA TYR A 101 12.89 -4.94 18.85
C TYR A 101 13.87 -3.80 18.56
N GLY A 102 15.14 -4.12 18.32
CA GLY A 102 16.18 -3.14 17.95
C GLY A 102 16.13 -2.70 16.49
N GLY A 103 15.35 -3.39 15.65
CA GLY A 103 15.12 -3.00 14.26
C GLY A 103 14.41 -4.07 13.42
N PRO A 104 14.28 -3.84 12.10
CA PRO A 104 13.57 -4.74 11.18
C PRO A 104 14.12 -6.17 11.18
N MET A 105 15.45 -6.32 11.23
CA MET A 105 16.10 -7.63 11.24
C MET A 105 15.89 -8.39 12.55
N ASP A 106 15.77 -7.68 13.67
CA ASP A 106 15.46 -8.28 14.96
C ASP A 106 14.03 -8.81 14.98
N VAL A 107 13.07 -8.08 14.40
CA VAL A 107 11.70 -8.57 14.21
C VAL A 107 11.70 -9.84 13.36
N ALA A 108 12.37 -9.81 12.21
CA ALA A 108 12.43 -10.96 11.31
C ALA A 108 13.05 -12.19 12.01
N ARG A 109 14.17 -12.00 12.71
CA ARG A 109 14.85 -13.07 13.46
C ARG A 109 14.00 -13.60 14.60
N HIS A 110 13.28 -12.73 15.31
CA HIS A 110 12.37 -13.14 16.38
C HIS A 110 11.23 -14.01 15.82
N VAL A 111 10.59 -13.59 14.73
CA VAL A 111 9.52 -14.36 14.09
C VAL A 111 10.04 -15.73 13.61
N LEU A 112 11.21 -15.74 12.96
CA LEU A 112 11.82 -16.97 12.47
C LEU A 112 12.17 -17.98 13.58
N ARG A 113 12.55 -17.50 14.76
CA ARG A 113 12.96 -18.37 15.89
C ARG A 113 11.82 -18.73 16.82
N SER A 114 10.83 -17.86 16.99
CA SER A 114 9.86 -17.94 18.08
C SER A 114 8.41 -18.04 17.61
N GLU A 115 8.11 -17.85 16.33
CA GLU A 115 6.73 -17.74 15.83
C GLU A 115 6.46 -18.63 14.61
N GLY A 116 6.97 -19.86 14.63
CA GLY A 116 6.68 -20.85 13.58
C GLY A 116 7.50 -20.66 12.29
N GLY A 117 8.65 -20.00 12.37
CA GLY A 117 9.60 -19.94 11.27
C GLY A 117 9.11 -19.09 10.10
N VAL A 118 9.34 -19.59 8.89
CA VAL A 118 8.94 -18.91 7.64
C VAL A 118 7.43 -18.68 7.60
N ARG A 119 6.61 -19.63 8.08
CA ARG A 119 5.15 -19.46 8.13
C ARG A 119 4.73 -18.28 9.00
N GLY A 120 5.49 -17.97 10.05
CA GLY A 120 5.25 -16.81 10.92
C GLY A 120 5.36 -15.48 10.18
N LEU A 121 6.30 -15.36 9.23
CA LEU A 121 6.46 -14.15 8.40
C LEU A 121 5.25 -13.92 7.48
N PHE A 122 4.50 -14.96 7.18
CA PHE A 122 3.28 -14.90 6.37
C PHE A 122 2.00 -14.80 7.20
N LYS A 123 2.10 -14.55 8.51
CA LYS A 123 0.95 -14.27 9.36
C LYS A 123 0.25 -12.99 8.88
N GLY A 124 -0.96 -13.15 8.34
CA GLY A 124 -1.70 -12.06 7.69
C GLY A 124 -1.73 -12.13 6.16
N MET A 125 -1.27 -13.23 5.54
CA MET A 125 -1.33 -13.39 4.09
C MET A 125 -2.76 -13.24 3.52
N VAL A 126 -3.78 -13.79 4.19
CA VAL A 126 -5.18 -13.65 3.74
C VAL A 126 -5.64 -12.18 3.69
N PRO A 127 -5.52 -11.37 4.76
CA PRO A 127 -5.87 -9.95 4.66
C PRO A 127 -4.97 -9.18 3.69
N THR A 128 -3.71 -9.58 3.49
CA THR A 128 -2.85 -8.98 2.45
C THR A 128 -3.37 -9.29 1.05
N LEU A 129 -3.72 -10.54 0.74
CA LEU A 129 -4.32 -10.92 -0.55
C LEU A 129 -5.66 -10.21 -0.78
N ALA A 130 -6.51 -10.15 0.25
CA ALA A 130 -7.80 -9.46 0.20
C ALA A 130 -7.69 -7.96 -0.04
N ARG A 131 -6.50 -7.38 0.17
CA ARG A 131 -6.18 -5.98 -0.08
C ARG A 131 -5.53 -5.81 -1.46
N GLU A 132 -4.48 -6.57 -1.73
CA GLU A 132 -3.69 -6.44 -2.96
C GLU A 132 -4.47 -6.88 -4.20
N VAL A 133 -5.22 -7.99 -4.14
CA VAL A 133 -5.90 -8.52 -5.33
C VAL A 133 -7.03 -7.60 -5.78
N PRO A 134 -8.01 -7.22 -4.93
CA PRO A 134 -9.06 -6.31 -5.34
C PRO A 134 -8.54 -4.89 -5.59
N GLY A 135 -7.53 -4.44 -4.82
CA GLY A 135 -6.90 -3.16 -5.03
C GLY A 135 -6.28 -3.05 -6.42
N ASN A 136 -5.38 -3.96 -6.77
CA ASN A 136 -4.71 -3.94 -8.07
C ASN A 136 -5.68 -4.21 -9.23
N ALA A 137 -6.74 -5.00 -9.02
CA ALA A 137 -7.84 -5.15 -9.98
C ALA A 137 -8.53 -3.80 -10.26
N VAL A 138 -8.92 -3.07 -9.22
CA VAL A 138 -9.62 -1.79 -9.35
C VAL A 138 -8.73 -0.71 -9.94
N VAL A 139 -7.47 -0.57 -9.48
CA VAL A 139 -6.58 0.50 -9.97
C VAL A 139 -6.36 0.36 -11.48
N PHE A 140 -6.11 -0.85 -11.97
CA PHE A 140 -5.83 -1.05 -13.39
C PHE A 140 -7.10 -1.10 -14.24
N GLY A 141 -8.21 -1.60 -13.69
CA GLY A 141 -9.51 -1.53 -14.36
C GLY A 141 -10.00 -0.10 -14.54
N VAL A 142 -9.96 0.72 -13.48
CA VAL A 142 -10.38 2.13 -13.52
C VAL A 142 -9.43 2.93 -14.41
N TYR A 143 -8.12 2.68 -14.33
CA TYR A 143 -7.14 3.33 -15.19
C TYR A 143 -7.43 3.07 -16.67
N GLU A 144 -7.68 1.80 -17.04
CA GLU A 144 -7.98 1.47 -18.44
C GLU A 144 -9.33 2.02 -18.89
N ALA A 145 -10.38 1.86 -18.07
CA ALA A 145 -11.72 2.36 -18.39
C ALA A 145 -11.74 3.88 -18.61
N LEU A 146 -11.04 4.64 -17.76
CA LEU A 146 -10.95 6.10 -17.92
C LEU A 146 -10.18 6.49 -19.18
N LYS A 147 -9.08 5.80 -19.50
CA LYS A 147 -8.37 6.05 -20.76
C LYS A 147 -9.26 5.78 -21.97
N GLN A 148 -9.95 4.63 -21.99
CA GLN A 148 -10.83 4.27 -23.12
C GLN A 148 -12.00 5.25 -23.26
N TYR A 149 -12.57 5.69 -22.14
CA TYR A 149 -13.60 6.73 -22.12
C TYR A 149 -13.09 8.06 -22.68
N MET A 150 -11.91 8.53 -22.26
CA MET A 150 -11.30 9.77 -22.75
C MET A 150 -10.87 9.69 -24.21
N ALA A 151 -10.54 8.49 -24.71
CA ALA A 151 -10.16 8.26 -26.09
C ALA A 151 -11.35 8.06 -27.04
N GLY A 152 -12.57 7.86 -26.50
CA GLY A 152 -13.75 7.51 -27.28
C GLY A 152 -13.71 6.09 -27.86
N GLY A 153 -12.88 5.20 -27.31
CA GLY A 153 -12.70 3.85 -27.82
C GLY A 153 -11.53 3.08 -27.18
N PRO A 154 -11.31 1.82 -27.61
CA PRO A 154 -10.27 0.95 -27.05
C PRO A 154 -8.83 1.35 -27.44
N ASP A 155 -8.64 2.15 -28.49
CA ASP A 155 -7.34 2.69 -28.86
C ASP A 155 -7.01 3.94 -28.03
N THR A 156 -6.11 3.79 -27.08
CA THR A 156 -5.69 4.86 -26.16
C THR A 156 -4.36 5.50 -26.56
N SER A 157 -3.79 5.13 -27.71
CA SER A 157 -2.47 5.59 -28.18
C SER A 157 -2.40 7.09 -28.45
N LYS A 158 -3.53 7.71 -28.83
CA LYS A 158 -3.63 9.14 -29.18
C LYS A 158 -3.90 10.05 -27.98
N LEU A 159 -4.02 9.49 -26.76
CA LEU A 159 -4.31 10.29 -25.58
C LEU A 159 -3.16 11.23 -25.24
N GLY A 160 -3.52 12.46 -24.88
CA GLY A 160 -2.57 13.41 -24.31
C GLY A 160 -2.05 12.94 -22.95
N ARG A 161 -0.84 13.39 -22.60
CA ARG A 161 -0.18 13.07 -21.33
C ARG A 161 -1.02 13.46 -20.09
N GLY A 162 -1.79 14.56 -20.18
CA GLY A 162 -2.73 14.97 -19.14
C GLY A 162 -3.83 13.95 -18.87
N SER A 163 -4.31 13.24 -19.90
CA SER A 163 -5.31 12.18 -19.74
C SER A 163 -4.78 11.00 -18.95
N PHE A 164 -3.52 10.61 -19.18
CA PHE A 164 -2.87 9.56 -18.39
C PHE A 164 -2.70 9.96 -16.91
N ILE A 165 -2.39 11.24 -16.64
CA ILE A 165 -2.27 11.76 -15.27
C ILE A 165 -3.62 11.73 -14.56
N VAL A 166 -4.68 12.25 -15.20
CA VAL A 166 -6.03 12.27 -14.64
C VAL A 166 -6.54 10.84 -14.42
N ALA A 167 -6.41 9.97 -15.41
CA ALA A 167 -6.79 8.56 -15.30
C ALA A 167 -6.02 7.86 -14.17
N GLY A 168 -4.71 8.11 -14.04
CA GLY A 168 -3.87 7.55 -12.98
C GLY A 168 -4.27 8.06 -11.58
N GLY A 169 -4.54 9.35 -11.44
CA GLY A 169 -4.98 9.96 -10.19
C GLY A 169 -6.33 9.42 -9.71
N LEU A 170 -7.32 9.34 -10.61
CA LEU A 170 -8.64 8.79 -10.30
C LEU A 170 -8.59 7.28 -10.04
N ALA A 171 -7.79 6.54 -10.79
CA ALA A 171 -7.52 5.13 -10.52
C ALA A 171 -6.92 4.91 -9.13
N GLY A 172 -5.94 5.75 -8.75
CA GLY A 172 -5.35 5.73 -7.42
C GLY A 172 -6.36 6.05 -6.31
N ALA A 173 -7.27 7.02 -6.53
CA ALA A 173 -8.35 7.30 -5.60
C ALA A 173 -9.31 6.12 -5.45
N ALA A 174 -9.69 5.47 -6.55
CA ALA A 174 -10.54 4.28 -6.55
C ALA A 174 -9.87 3.09 -5.83
N PHE A 175 -8.56 2.91 -6.03
CA PHE A 175 -7.76 1.93 -5.27
C PHE A 175 -7.92 2.17 -3.77
N TRP A 176 -7.58 3.38 -3.30
CA TRP A 176 -7.60 3.69 -1.88
C TRP A 176 -9.00 3.54 -1.29
N LEU A 177 -10.04 4.02 -1.97
CA LEU A 177 -11.43 3.86 -1.52
C LEU A 177 -11.85 2.40 -1.35
N THR A 178 -11.35 1.52 -2.23
CA THR A 178 -11.66 0.08 -2.22
C THR A 178 -10.92 -0.66 -1.11
N VAL A 179 -9.62 -0.41 -0.97
CA VAL A 179 -8.77 -1.19 -0.05
C VAL A 179 -8.84 -0.71 1.40
N TYR A 180 -9.30 0.54 1.63
CA TYR A 180 -9.23 1.14 2.96
C TYR A 180 -9.91 0.34 4.09
N PRO A 181 -11.13 -0.23 3.90
CA PRO A 181 -11.74 -1.08 4.90
C PRO A 181 -10.84 -2.27 5.29
N THR A 182 -10.22 -2.90 4.30
CA THR A 182 -9.29 -4.01 4.50
C THR A 182 -8.01 -3.55 5.20
N ASP A 183 -7.50 -2.36 4.88
CA ASP A 183 -6.36 -1.75 5.57
C ASP A 183 -6.64 -1.51 7.06
N VAL A 184 -7.84 -1.05 7.41
CA VAL A 184 -8.25 -0.87 8.82
C VAL A 184 -8.30 -2.22 9.53
N ILE A 185 -8.95 -3.23 8.94
CA ILE A 185 -9.04 -4.59 9.51
C ILE A 185 -7.64 -5.20 9.71
N LYS A 186 -6.79 -5.09 8.68
CA LYS A 186 -5.42 -5.57 8.71
C LYS A 186 -4.61 -4.88 9.81
N SER A 187 -4.72 -3.56 9.92
CA SER A 187 -4.00 -2.77 10.91
C SER A 187 -4.37 -3.20 12.33
N VAL A 188 -5.66 -3.36 12.65
CA VAL A 188 -6.07 -3.76 14.02
C VAL A 188 -5.61 -5.18 14.38
N ILE A 189 -5.53 -6.10 13.40
CA ILE A 189 -5.06 -7.47 13.62
C ILE A 189 -3.54 -7.51 13.78
N GLN A 190 -2.81 -6.71 12.98
CA GLN A 190 -1.36 -6.68 13.02
C GLN A 190 -0.83 -6.03 14.31
N VAL A 191 -1.63 -5.18 14.98
CA VAL A 191 -1.31 -4.60 16.30
C VAL A 191 -1.92 -5.37 17.48
N ASP A 192 -2.76 -6.39 17.22
CA ASP A 192 -3.40 -7.17 18.29
C ASP A 192 -2.38 -8.01 19.08
N ASP A 193 -2.67 -8.27 20.34
CA ASP A 193 -1.78 -9.04 21.20
C ASP A 193 -1.74 -10.51 20.77
N TYR A 194 -0.55 -11.10 20.74
CA TYR A 194 -0.39 -12.49 20.33
C TYR A 194 -0.89 -13.49 21.37
N LYS A 195 -0.70 -13.18 22.67
CA LYS A 195 -1.02 -14.07 23.79
C LYS A 195 -2.49 -13.98 24.18
N ASN A 196 -3.06 -12.78 24.09
CA ASN A 196 -4.46 -12.47 24.41
C ASN A 196 -5.14 -11.71 23.25
N PRO A 197 -5.35 -12.36 22.09
CA PRO A 197 -5.92 -11.70 20.92
C PRO A 197 -7.35 -11.24 21.17
N LYS A 198 -7.62 -9.96 20.94
CA LYS A 198 -8.99 -9.41 20.93
C LYS A 198 -9.78 -9.86 19.71
N TYR A 199 -9.08 -10.18 18.62
CA TYR A 199 -9.65 -10.60 17.34
C TYR A 199 -9.18 -12.01 16.98
N THR A 200 -10.13 -12.93 16.78
CA THR A 200 -9.81 -14.30 16.36
C THR A 200 -9.43 -14.42 14.88
N GLY A 201 -9.59 -13.34 14.11
CA GLY A 201 -9.22 -13.25 12.70
C GLY A 201 -9.93 -12.11 11.97
N SER A 202 -9.68 -11.98 10.65
CA SER A 202 -10.17 -10.86 9.84
C SER A 202 -11.69 -10.72 9.80
N ILE A 203 -12.40 -11.84 9.73
CA ILE A 203 -13.86 -11.83 9.73
C ILE A 203 -14.40 -11.39 11.09
N ASN A 204 -13.77 -11.82 12.19
CA ASN A 204 -14.17 -11.39 13.53
C ASN A 204 -13.88 -9.90 13.75
N ALA A 205 -12.72 -9.42 13.31
CA ALA A 205 -12.36 -8.00 13.36
C ALA A 205 -13.34 -7.14 12.56
N PHE A 206 -13.65 -7.53 11.32
CA PHE A 206 -14.66 -6.86 10.51
C PHE A 206 -16.01 -6.78 11.24
N ARG A 207 -16.53 -7.92 11.73
CA ARG A 207 -17.83 -7.97 12.41
C ARG A 207 -17.85 -7.11 13.67
N ARG A 208 -16.78 -7.14 14.48
CA ARG A 208 -16.68 -6.34 15.70
C ARG A 208 -16.64 -4.84 15.39
N ILE A 209 -15.79 -4.41 14.45
CA ILE A 209 -15.69 -2.99 14.04
C ILE A 209 -17.02 -2.52 13.47
N PHE A 210 -17.63 -3.32 12.60
CA PHE A 210 -18.90 -2.97 11.98
C PHE A 210 -20.02 -2.89 13.02
N ALA A 211 -20.06 -3.80 14.00
CA ALA A 211 -21.06 -3.76 15.07
C ALA A 211 -20.86 -2.57 16.04
N SER A 212 -19.62 -2.15 16.31
CA SER A 212 -19.34 -1.07 17.27
C SER A 212 -19.36 0.34 16.65
N GLU A 213 -18.82 0.49 15.44
CA GLU A 213 -18.60 1.80 14.80
C GLU A 213 -19.25 1.93 13.41
N GLY A 214 -19.90 0.85 12.93
CA GLY A 214 -20.54 0.83 11.61
C GLY A 214 -19.56 1.03 10.45
N LEU A 215 -20.09 1.53 9.32
CA LEU A 215 -19.31 1.89 8.14
C LEU A 215 -18.23 2.95 8.43
N LYS A 216 -18.49 3.86 9.37
CA LYS A 216 -17.51 4.90 9.75
C LYS A 216 -16.26 4.30 10.38
N GLY A 217 -16.40 3.20 11.13
CA GLY A 217 -15.26 2.47 11.70
C GLY A 217 -14.30 1.91 10.64
N LEU A 218 -14.84 1.45 9.50
CA LEU A 218 -14.04 0.90 8.39
C LEU A 218 -13.27 1.98 7.60
N TYR A 219 -13.67 3.24 7.74
CA TYR A 219 -12.97 4.39 7.13
C TYR A 219 -12.32 5.32 8.16
N LYS A 220 -12.16 4.83 9.40
CA LYS A 220 -11.52 5.58 10.47
C LYS A 220 -10.06 5.85 10.12
N GLY A 221 -9.70 7.13 10.09
CA GLY A 221 -8.36 7.58 9.70
C GLY A 221 -8.22 7.93 8.21
N PHE A 222 -9.25 7.75 7.38
CA PHE A 222 -9.17 8.02 5.93
C PHE A 222 -8.88 9.49 5.66
N GLY A 223 -9.56 10.41 6.37
CA GLY A 223 -9.33 11.85 6.25
C GLY A 223 -7.87 12.25 6.49
N PRO A 224 -7.27 11.91 7.65
CA PRO A 224 -5.85 12.12 7.90
C PRO A 224 -4.93 11.48 6.86
N ALA A 225 -5.22 10.24 6.42
CA ALA A 225 -4.43 9.56 5.39
C ALA A 225 -4.45 10.33 4.05
N MET A 226 -5.61 10.81 3.64
CA MET A 226 -5.80 11.62 2.42
C MET A 226 -5.19 13.01 2.54
N ALA A 227 -5.36 13.67 3.69
CA ALA A 227 -4.76 14.98 3.96
C ALA A 227 -3.22 14.95 3.88
N ARG A 228 -2.61 13.80 4.15
CA ARG A 228 -1.17 13.57 3.97
C ARG A 228 -0.82 13.19 2.52
N SER A 229 -1.60 12.32 1.89
CA SER A 229 -1.27 11.78 0.56
C SER A 229 -1.48 12.80 -0.55
N ILE A 230 -2.51 13.65 -0.47
CA ILE A 230 -2.83 14.64 -1.50
C ILE A 230 -1.68 15.64 -1.70
N PRO A 231 -1.15 16.33 -0.65
CA PRO A 231 -0.04 17.25 -0.84
C PRO A 231 1.24 16.56 -1.32
N ALA A 232 1.53 15.34 -0.82
CA ALA A 232 2.71 14.59 -1.23
C ALA A 232 2.64 14.20 -2.72
N ASN A 233 1.49 13.73 -3.18
CA ASN A 233 1.27 13.39 -4.59
C ASN A 233 1.27 14.64 -5.47
N ALA A 234 0.65 15.74 -5.03
CA ALA A 234 0.65 17.00 -5.75
C ALA A 234 2.06 17.57 -5.91
N ALA A 235 2.89 17.53 -4.86
CA ALA A 235 4.29 17.94 -4.93
C ALA A 235 5.10 17.05 -5.90
N CYS A 236 4.83 15.74 -5.91
CA CYS A 236 5.46 14.81 -6.86
C CYS A 236 5.09 15.15 -8.32
N PHE A 237 3.80 15.41 -8.60
CA PHE A 237 3.35 15.81 -9.94
C PHE A 237 3.92 17.17 -10.36
N LEU A 238 3.95 18.15 -9.45
CA LEU A 238 4.59 19.44 -9.69
C LEU A 238 6.07 19.27 -10.03
N ALA A 239 6.80 18.48 -9.24
CA ALA A 239 8.21 18.21 -9.48
C ALA A 239 8.43 17.53 -10.84
N TYR A 240 7.57 16.57 -11.19
CA TYR A 240 7.59 15.92 -12.50
C TYR A 240 7.36 16.91 -13.64
N GLU A 241 6.36 17.80 -13.55
CA GLU A 241 6.07 18.80 -14.57
C GLU A 241 7.20 19.83 -14.71
N VAL A 242 7.75 20.33 -13.60
CA VAL A 242 8.88 21.27 -13.61
C VAL A 242 10.12 20.63 -14.23
N THR A 243 10.46 19.41 -13.80
CA THR A 243 11.63 18.69 -14.30
C THR A 243 11.49 18.40 -15.78
N ARG A 244 10.30 17.97 -16.21
CA ARG A 244 10.00 17.74 -17.62
C ARG A 244 10.07 19.01 -18.45
N SER A 245 9.44 20.10 -18.00
CA SER A 245 9.50 21.39 -18.72
C SER A 245 10.92 21.91 -18.88
N SER A 246 11.83 21.50 -17.98
CA SER A 246 13.24 21.88 -18.02
C SER A 246 14.08 20.97 -18.93
N LEU A 247 13.64 19.73 -19.19
CA LEU A 247 14.38 18.72 -19.96
C LEU A 247 13.91 18.57 -21.42
N GLY A 248 12.77 19.18 -21.81
CA GLY A 248 12.21 19.13 -23.17
C GLY A 248 11.17 18.02 -23.36
#